data_AF-A0AAV7GRQ5-F1
#
_entry.id   AF-A0AAV7GRQ5-F1
#
_cell.length_a   1.000
_cell.length_b   1.000
_cell.length_c   1.000
_cell.angle_alpha   90.00
_cell.angle_beta   90.00
_cell.angle_gamma   90.00
#
_symmetry.space_group_name_H-M   'P 1'
#
loop_
_entity.id
_entity.type
_entity.pdbx_description
1 polymer ?
#
loop_
_entity_poly.entity_id
_entity_poly.type
_entity_poly.pdbx_seq_one_letter_code
_entity_poly.pdbx_strand_id
1 'polypeptide(L)'
;MRGNNPLKTAMVSQSAVQLGLLMALPTVMEIELKRGFRTALGDIIIMQLQLCLVFFTFLLGTKSHYFGWTILHGEAKYRVTGQGFVGRYVKFAENYKMYSISHFTKGLELMLPLIVYQIYGSATTDSTTIMLLTASIWFLVAT
;
A
#
# COMPACT_ATOMS: atom_id res chain seq x y z
N MET A 1 -0.23 -24.70 24.90
CA MET A 1 -0.69 -23.52 24.13
C MET A 1 0.54 -22.76 23.66
N ARG A 2 1.03 -23.08 22.45
CA ARG A 2 2.27 -22.50 21.90
C ARG A 2 1.92 -21.12 21.36
N GLY A 3 2.32 -20.09 22.07
CA GLY A 3 1.92 -18.70 21.85
C GLY A 3 2.15 -18.25 20.41
N ASN A 4 1.11 -17.66 19.83
CA ASN A 4 1.02 -16.95 18.56
C ASN A 4 1.74 -15.57 18.60
N ASN A 5 2.44 -15.28 19.69
CA ASN A 5 3.26 -14.09 19.91
C ASN A 5 4.30 -13.84 18.78
N PRO A 6 5.10 -14.82 18.30
CA PRO A 6 6.09 -14.55 17.26
C PRO A 6 5.43 -14.23 15.91
N LEU A 7 4.29 -14.85 15.60
CA LEU A 7 3.51 -14.53 14.40
C LEU A 7 2.93 -13.12 14.49
N LYS A 8 2.33 -12.75 15.64
CA LYS A 8 1.80 -11.40 15.89
C LYS A 8 2.91 -10.35 15.77
N THR A 9 4.08 -10.60 16.36
CA THR A 9 5.24 -9.70 16.25
C THR A 9 5.75 -9.59 14.82
N ALA A 10 5.82 -10.70 14.07
CA ALA A 10 6.23 -10.68 12.67
C ALA A 10 5.24 -9.93 11.76
N MET A 11 3.93 -10.08 11.99
CA MET A 11 2.91 -9.34 11.25
C MET A 11 2.97 -7.83 11.56
N VAL A 12 3.20 -7.46 12.82
CA VAL A 12 3.37 -6.05 13.23
C VAL A 12 4.63 -5.44 12.62
N SER A 13 5.76 -6.16 12.62
CA SER A 13 6.99 -5.65 12.00
C SER A 13 6.87 -5.53 10.49
N GLN A 14 6.27 -6.52 9.83
CA GLN A 14 6.02 -6.49 8.39
C GLN A 14 5.12 -5.32 8.00
N SER A 15 3.97 -5.15 8.68
CA SER A 15 3.04 -4.05 8.39
C SER A 15 3.66 -2.67 8.61
N ALA A 16 4.50 -2.48 9.64
CA ALA A 16 5.21 -1.22 9.87
C ALA A 16 6.18 -0.87 8.71
N VAL A 17 6.86 -1.87 8.16
CA VAL A 17 7.73 -1.68 6.98
C VAL A 17 6.89 -1.44 5.71
N GLN A 18 5.79 -2.17 5.54
CA GLN A 18 4.91 -2.10 4.37
C GLN A 18 4.12 -0.79 4.29
N LEU A 19 3.78 -0.21 5.44
CA LEU A 19 3.20 1.13 5.57
C LEU A 19 4.24 2.24 5.35
N GLY A 20 5.45 1.93 4.90
CA GLY A 20 6.41 2.93 4.42
C GLY A 20 7.17 3.68 5.52
N LEU A 21 7.01 3.32 6.80
CA LEU A 21 7.74 3.98 7.91
C LEU A 21 9.25 3.94 7.68
N LEU A 22 9.77 2.77 7.31
CA LEU A 22 11.20 2.56 7.10
C LEU A 22 11.69 3.17 5.78
N MET A 23 10.83 3.24 4.76
CA MET A 23 11.11 3.85 3.46
C MET A 23 11.04 5.39 3.51
N ALA A 24 10.32 5.95 4.48
CA ALA A 24 10.22 7.39 4.70
C ALA A 24 11.41 7.95 5.50
N LEU A 25 12.12 7.12 6.28
CA LEU A 25 13.27 7.55 7.07
C LEU A 25 14.35 8.30 6.27
N PRO A 26 14.79 7.82 5.08
CA PRO A 26 15.79 8.55 4.29
C PRO A 26 15.31 9.93 3.86
N THR A 27 14.04 10.04 3.44
CA THR A 27 13.45 11.31 3.02
C THR A 27 13.31 12.28 4.19
N VAL A 28 12.90 11.79 5.35
CA VAL A 28 12.80 12.60 6.58
C VAL A 28 14.19 13.08 7.01
N MET A 29 15.18 12.18 7.05
CA MET A 29 16.56 12.53 7.38
C MET A 29 17.14 13.59 6.42
N GLU A 30 16.85 13.49 5.12
CA GLU A 30 17.29 14.47 4.13
C GLU A 30 16.66 15.85 4.37
N ILE A 31 15.36 15.92 4.68
CA ILE A 31 14.65 17.16 4.97
C ILE A 31 15.13 17.77 6.29
N GLU A 32 15.32 16.94 7.32
CA GLU A 32 15.86 17.36 8.62
C GLU A 32 17.24 18.01 8.46
N LEU A 33 18.13 17.40 7.67
CA LEU A 33 19.48 17.92 7.42
C LEU A 33 19.47 19.21 6.58
N LYS A 34 18.53 19.38 5.64
CA LYS A 34 18.51 20.53 4.72
C LYS A 34 17.74 21.75 5.25
N ARG A 35 16.62 21.54 5.95
CA ARG A 35 15.65 22.60 6.30
C ARG A 35 15.36 22.68 7.81
N GLY A 36 16.00 21.82 8.61
CA GLY A 36 15.86 21.76 10.06
C GLY A 36 14.66 20.94 10.53
N PHE A 37 14.75 20.43 11.77
CA PHE A 37 13.79 19.48 12.36
C PHE A 37 12.34 20.00 12.41
N ARG A 38 12.14 21.29 12.76
CA ARG A 38 10.79 21.87 12.87
C ARG A 38 10.08 21.94 11.51
N THR A 39 10.82 22.21 10.45
CA THR A 39 10.27 22.24 9.07
C THR A 39 9.97 20.82 8.60
N ALA A 40 10.82 19.85 8.92
CA ALA A 40 10.60 18.44 8.59
C ALA A 40 9.30 17.89 9.21
N LEU A 41 9.01 18.22 10.47
CA LEU A 41 7.74 17.81 11.11
C LEU A 41 6.51 18.40 10.40
N GLY A 42 6.57 19.66 9.97
CA GLY A 42 5.50 20.29 9.20
C GLY A 42 5.30 19.63 7.83
N ASP A 43 6.40 19.37 7.12
CA ASP A 43 6.37 18.72 5.80
C ASP A 43 5.82 17.29 5.88
N ILE A 44 6.14 16.52 6.93
CA ILE A 44 5.57 15.19 7.16
C ILE A 44 4.04 15.26 7.31
N ILE A 45 3.52 16.20 8.10
CA ILE A 45 2.07 16.36 8.31
C ILE A 45 1.37 16.70 6.99
N ILE A 46 1.96 17.60 6.19
CA ILE A 46 1.42 17.99 4.89
C ILE A 46 1.46 16.80 3.92
N MET A 47 2.54 16.01 3.90
CA MET A 47 2.65 14.80 3.09
C MET A 47 1.56 13.78 3.43
N GLN A 48 1.25 13.60 4.72
CA GLN A 48 0.18 12.70 5.14
C GLN A 48 -1.20 13.23 4.75
N LEU A 49 -1.44 14.53 4.85
CA LEU A 49 -2.70 15.16 4.43
C LEU A 49 -2.93 15.04 2.91
N GLN A 50 -1.85 15.02 2.12
CA GLN A 50 -1.88 14.76 0.67
C GLN A 50 -2.07 13.28 0.31
N LEU A 51 -2.34 12.42 1.30
CA LEU A 51 -2.52 10.97 1.11
C LEU A 51 -1.26 10.30 0.50
N CYS A 52 -0.07 10.84 0.79
CA CYS A 52 1.19 10.31 0.24
C CYS A 52 1.39 8.83 0.60
N LEU A 53 0.98 8.41 1.80
CA LEU A 53 1.07 7.01 2.23
C LEU A 53 0.20 6.08 1.38
N VAL A 54 -1.03 6.50 1.08
CA VAL A 54 -1.98 5.77 0.23
C VAL A 54 -1.40 5.61 -1.17
N PHE A 55 -0.93 6.72 -1.75
CA PHE A 55 -0.32 6.72 -3.08
C PHE A 55 0.97 5.89 -3.13
N PHE A 56 1.78 5.92 -2.07
CA PHE A 56 3.00 5.14 -1.98
C PHE A 56 2.72 3.64 -1.93
N THR A 57 1.79 3.18 -1.09
CA THR A 57 1.38 1.77 -1.03
C THR A 57 0.82 1.30 -2.37
N PHE A 58 -0.02 2.11 -3.03
CA PHE A 58 -0.52 1.84 -4.38
C PHE A 58 0.61 1.71 -5.43
N LEU A 59 1.56 2.66 -5.44
CA LEU A 59 2.69 2.63 -6.35
C LEU A 59 3.58 1.40 -6.12
N LEU A 60 3.80 1.02 -4.86
CA LEU A 60 4.59 -0.16 -4.52
C LEU A 60 3.87 -1.45 -4.94
N GLY A 61 2.55 -1.51 -4.74
CA GLY A 61 1.71 -2.63 -5.19
C GLY A 61 1.77 -2.86 -6.69
N THR A 62 1.59 -1.79 -7.49
CA THR A 62 1.70 -1.87 -8.97
C THR A 62 3.08 -2.33 -9.40
N LYS A 63 4.15 -1.73 -8.84
CA LYS A 63 5.53 -2.10 -9.20
C LYS A 63 5.84 -3.54 -8.82
N SER A 64 5.45 -4.00 -7.64
CA SER A 64 5.68 -5.38 -7.19
C SER A 64 4.98 -6.39 -8.10
N HIS A 65 3.72 -6.12 -8.47
CA HIS A 65 2.96 -6.99 -9.37
C HIS A 65 3.64 -7.15 -10.73
N TYR A 66 4.02 -6.04 -11.38
CA TYR A 66 4.69 -6.08 -12.68
C TYR A 66 6.12 -6.64 -12.61
N PHE A 67 6.84 -6.38 -11.50
CA PHE A 67 8.16 -6.96 -11.28
C PHE A 67 8.10 -8.48 -11.14
N GLY A 68 7.17 -8.99 -10.33
CA GLY A 68 6.94 -10.44 -10.18
C GLY A 68 6.53 -11.10 -11.49
N TRP A 69 5.63 -10.45 -12.26
CA TRP A 69 5.26 -10.94 -13.59
C TRP A 69 6.45 -11.01 -14.54
N THR A 70 7.32 -10.00 -14.53
CA THR A 70 8.52 -9.94 -15.36
C THR A 70 9.51 -11.06 -14.98
N ILE A 71 9.71 -11.34 -13.70
CA ILE A 71 10.58 -12.43 -13.25
C ILE A 71 10.01 -13.80 -13.67
N LEU A 72 8.71 -14.02 -13.51
CA LEU A 72 8.09 -15.32 -13.74
C LEU A 72 7.87 -15.65 -15.23
N HIS A 73 7.54 -14.64 -16.04
CA HIS A 73 7.12 -14.85 -17.43
C HIS A 73 8.04 -14.16 -18.46
N GLY A 74 9.03 -13.37 -18.03
CA GLY A 74 9.98 -12.71 -18.93
C GLY A 74 9.38 -11.59 -19.82
N GLU A 75 8.13 -11.16 -19.57
CA GLU A 75 7.45 -10.13 -20.38
C GLU A 75 7.89 -8.69 -20.00
N ALA A 76 9.16 -8.34 -20.24
CA ALA A 76 9.61 -6.96 -20.10
C ALA A 76 9.07 -6.08 -21.26
N LYS A 77 7.91 -5.44 -21.07
CA LYS A 77 7.36 -4.48 -22.03
C LYS A 77 7.93 -3.09 -21.77
N TYR A 78 8.97 -2.70 -22.52
CA TYR A 78 9.45 -1.32 -22.54
C TYR A 78 8.37 -0.41 -23.14
N ARG A 79 7.74 0.42 -22.29
CA ARG A 79 6.92 1.54 -22.75
C ARG A 79 7.80 2.76 -22.81
N VAL A 80 7.90 3.36 -23.99
CA VAL A 80 8.68 4.58 -24.21
C VAL A 80 8.14 5.66 -23.28
N THR A 81 8.98 6.15 -22.37
CA THR A 81 8.68 7.35 -21.57
C THR A 81 8.71 8.52 -22.53
N GLY A 82 7.55 8.85 -23.11
CA GLY A 82 7.42 9.98 -24.02
C GLY A 82 7.94 11.23 -23.34
N GLN A 83 9.02 11.80 -23.88
CA GLN A 83 9.58 13.08 -23.47
C GLN A 83 8.60 14.19 -23.89
N GLY A 84 7.57 14.37 -23.07
CA GLY A 84 6.40 15.17 -23.37
C GLY A 84 5.32 14.86 -22.35
N PHE A 85 5.52 15.31 -21.12
CA PHE A 85 4.53 15.27 -20.04
C PHE A 85 3.43 16.31 -20.33
N VAL A 86 2.73 16.13 -21.45
CA VAL A 86 1.45 16.79 -21.71
C VAL A 86 0.39 15.80 -21.24
N GLY A 87 -0.49 16.23 -20.34
CA GLY A 87 -1.57 15.42 -19.77
C GLY A 87 -2.38 14.75 -20.88
N ARG A 88 -2.02 13.52 -21.23
CA ARG A 88 -2.68 12.76 -22.29
C ARG A 88 -3.87 12.06 -21.66
N TYR A 89 -5.07 12.42 -22.08
CA TYR A 89 -6.28 11.72 -21.68
C TYR A 89 -6.21 10.27 -22.18
N VAL A 90 -6.01 9.34 -21.26
CA VAL A 90 -6.08 7.90 -21.53
C VAL A 90 -7.54 7.48 -21.42
N LYS A 91 -8.03 6.71 -22.41
CA LYS A 91 -9.41 6.19 -22.39
C LYS A 91 -9.60 5.31 -21.15
N PHE A 92 -10.78 5.40 -20.53
CA PHE A 92 -11.10 4.61 -19.33
C PHE A 92 -10.87 3.10 -19.53
N ALA A 93 -11.26 2.55 -20.69
CA ALA A 93 -11.04 1.13 -21.00
C ALA A 93 -9.55 0.72 -20.99
N GLU A 94 -8.66 1.63 -21.37
CA GLU A 94 -7.23 1.36 -21.39
C GLU A 94 -6.60 1.44 -20.00
N ASN A 95 -7.01 2.42 -19.18
CA ASN A 95 -6.66 2.46 -17.76
C ASN A 95 -7.20 1.21 -17.03
N TYR A 96 -8.46 0.86 -17.25
CA TYR A 96 -9.09 -0.32 -16.64
C TYR A 96 -8.33 -1.60 -17.01
N LYS A 97 -7.94 -1.80 -18.27
CA LYS A 97 -7.16 -2.97 -18.68
C LYS A 97 -5.79 -3.05 -17.99
N MET A 98 -5.14 -1.90 -17.74
CA MET A 98 -3.82 -1.87 -17.09
C MET A 98 -3.89 -2.10 -15.57
N TYR A 99 -4.93 -1.60 -14.90
CA TYR A 99 -5.03 -1.65 -13.44
C TYR A 99 -5.94 -2.77 -12.91
N SER A 100 -6.79 -3.37 -13.75
CA SER A 100 -7.75 -4.39 -13.32
C SER A 100 -7.10 -5.61 -12.67
N ILE A 101 -6.09 -6.20 -13.31
CA ILE A 101 -5.45 -7.43 -12.85
C ILE A 101 -4.53 -7.18 -11.64
N SER A 102 -3.89 -6.01 -11.59
CA SER A 102 -2.94 -5.69 -10.53
C SER A 102 -3.61 -5.20 -9.24
N HIS A 103 -4.68 -4.41 -9.34
CA HIS A 103 -5.32 -3.74 -8.19
C HIS A 103 -6.76 -4.15 -8.00
N PHE A 104 -7.58 -4.06 -9.05
CA PHE A 104 -9.02 -4.29 -8.90
C PHE A 104 -9.37 -5.72 -8.49
N THR A 105 -8.77 -6.72 -9.15
CA THR A 105 -8.98 -8.15 -8.81
C THR A 105 -8.44 -8.47 -7.41
N LYS A 106 -7.29 -7.88 -7.03
CA LYS A 106 -6.67 -8.11 -5.72
C LYS A 106 -7.43 -7.44 -4.57
N GLY A 107 -7.95 -6.23 -4.79
CA GLY A 107 -8.86 -5.58 -3.86
C GLY A 107 -10.16 -6.37 -3.69
N LEU A 108 -10.75 -6.87 -4.77
CA LEU A 108 -11.96 -7.71 -4.70
C LEU A 108 -11.72 -9.05 -3.98
N GLU A 109 -10.59 -9.71 -4.25
CA GLU A 109 -10.18 -10.95 -3.56
C GLU A 109 -10.09 -10.76 -2.03
N LEU A 110 -9.70 -9.57 -1.56
CA LEU A 110 -9.61 -9.24 -0.12
C LEU A 110 -10.92 -8.70 0.45
N MET A 111 -11.70 -7.93 -0.32
CA MET A 111 -12.98 -7.37 0.13
C MET A 111 -14.03 -8.44 0.42
N LEU A 112 -14.18 -9.41 -0.48
CA LEU A 112 -15.23 -10.43 -0.37
C LEU A 112 -15.12 -11.24 0.94
N PRO A 113 -13.97 -11.85 1.27
CA PRO A 113 -13.80 -12.56 2.53
C PRO A 113 -13.93 -11.67 3.77
N LEU A 114 -13.51 -10.40 3.67
CA LEU A 114 -13.60 -9.46 4.79
C LEU A 114 -15.05 -9.10 5.13
N ILE A 115 -15.89 -8.89 4.11
CA ILE A 115 -17.33 -8.66 4.28
C ILE A 115 -18.00 -9.90 4.90
N VAL A 116 -17.67 -11.09 4.39
CA VAL A 116 -18.17 -12.36 4.96
C VAL A 116 -17.74 -12.50 6.43
N TYR A 117 -16.50 -12.16 6.76
CA TYR A 117 -16.01 -12.16 8.13
C TYR A 117 -16.76 -11.17 9.04
N GLN A 118 -17.11 -9.98 8.55
CA GLN A 118 -17.87 -9.03 9.36
C GLN A 118 -19.31 -9.51 9.64
N ILE A 119 -19.92 -10.23 8.71
CA ILE A 119 -21.30 -10.73 8.85
C ILE A 119 -21.35 -11.97 9.76
N TYR A 120 -20.42 -12.92 9.59
CA TYR A 120 -20.45 -14.22 10.26
C TYR A 120 -19.46 -14.34 11.44
N GLY A 121 -18.57 -13.35 11.62
CA GLY A 121 -17.54 -13.37 12.65
C GLY A 121 -18.14 -13.17 14.04
N SER A 122 -18.23 -14.25 14.82
CA SER A 122 -18.51 -14.15 16.25
C SER A 122 -17.37 -13.41 16.95
N ALA A 123 -17.67 -12.22 17.47
CA ALA A 123 -16.72 -11.34 18.17
C ALA A 123 -15.92 -12.12 19.23
N THR A 124 -14.67 -12.46 18.90
CA THR A 124 -13.75 -13.15 19.79
C THR A 124 -13.01 -12.13 20.66
N THR A 125 -12.50 -12.59 21.80
CA THR A 125 -12.17 -11.87 23.03
C THR A 125 -11.18 -10.69 22.92
N ASP A 126 -10.47 -10.51 21.81
CA ASP A 126 -9.51 -9.41 21.57
C ASP A 126 -10.06 -8.39 20.54
N SER A 127 -11.13 -7.70 20.92
CA SER A 127 -11.87 -6.73 20.08
C SER A 127 -10.97 -5.68 19.42
N THR A 128 -9.94 -5.17 20.13
CA THR A 128 -9.04 -4.12 19.61
C THR A 128 -8.08 -4.62 18.54
N THR A 129 -7.57 -5.85 18.64
CA THR A 129 -6.63 -6.40 17.65
C THR A 129 -7.36 -6.71 16.34
N ILE A 130 -8.58 -7.25 16.43
CA ILE A 130 -9.41 -7.54 15.25
C ILE A 130 -9.85 -6.24 14.56
N MET A 131 -10.18 -5.20 15.33
CA MET A 131 -10.51 -3.88 14.79
C MET A 131 -9.34 -3.27 14.00
N LEU A 132 -8.14 -3.27 14.59
CA LEU A 132 -6.93 -2.75 13.92
C LEU A 132 -6.58 -3.56 12.67
N LEU A 133 -6.70 -4.88 12.73
CA LEU A 133 -6.45 -5.76 11.58
C LEU A 133 -7.46 -5.49 10.45
N THR A 134 -8.76 -5.42 10.78
CA THR A 134 -9.83 -5.15 9.81
C THR A 134 -9.65 -3.78 9.16
N ALA A 135 -9.29 -2.74 9.94
CA ALA A 135 -8.97 -1.42 9.40
C ALA A 135 -7.76 -1.44 8.46
N SER A 136 -6.72 -2.21 8.77
CA SER A 136 -5.54 -2.36 7.91
C SER A 136 -5.85 -3.05 6.58
N ILE A 137 -6.76 -4.04 6.57
CA ILE A 137 -7.17 -4.72 5.33
C ILE A 137 -8.04 -3.81 4.47
N TRP A 138 -8.97 -3.05 5.08
CA TRP A 138 -9.75 -2.04 4.38
C TRP A 138 -8.88 -0.94 3.76
N PHE A 139 -7.81 -0.53 4.44
CA PHE A 139 -6.84 0.41 3.87
C PHE A 139 -6.17 -0.16 2.61
N LEU A 140 -5.74 -1.44 2.64
CA LEU A 140 -5.12 -2.11 1.50
C LEU A 140 -6.09 -2.30 0.32
N VAL A 141 -7.39 -2.46 0.60
CA VAL A 141 -8.45 -2.53 -0.42
C VAL A 141 -8.65 -1.19 -1.12
N ALA A 142 -8.54 -0.08 -0.38
CA ALA A 142 -8.78 1.27 -0.89
C ALA A 142 -7.60 1.81 -1.73
N THR A 143 -6.39 1.30 -1.50
CA THR A 143 -5.18 1.58 -2.29
C THR A 143 -5.12 0.70 -3.53
#